data_AF-A0A7S4HT14-F1
#
_entry.id   AF-A0A7S4HT14-F1
#
_cell.length_a   1.000
_cell.length_b   1.000
_cell.length_c   1.000
_cell.angle_alpha   90.00
_cell.angle_beta   90.00
_cell.angle_gamma   90.00
#
_symmetry.space_group_name_H-M   'P 1'
#
loop_
_entity.id
_entity.type
_entity.pdbx_description
1 polymer ?
#
loop_
_entity_poly.entity_id
_entity_poly.type
_entity_poly.pdbx_seq_one_letter_code
_entity_poly.pdbx_strand_id
1 'polypeptide(L)'
;MMSLSSMISIELLFWLPTIQDLLLLVFTYGSFALKGYEWYFEWIDAAEKGNHKKDDGDGEGNTAVNRELSSFGKKRVQAVWELAMMAYSAYGILLPLATFWCYKYPELRVDFCWAMTALMVVKVISLLGKNAKTELGSLFFFYFPTYGGYAVAKTFFL
;
A
#
# COMPACT_ATOMS: atom_id res chain seq x y z
N MET A 1 6.13 -19.72 33.95
CA MET A 1 6.31 -18.28 34.22
C MET A 1 7.16 -17.70 33.10
N MET A 2 6.59 -16.88 32.22
CA MET A 2 7.39 -16.17 31.21
C MET A 2 8.19 -15.05 31.88
N SER A 3 9.46 -14.89 31.47
CA SER A 3 10.27 -13.77 31.95
C SER A 3 9.74 -12.44 31.40
N LEU A 4 9.96 -11.34 32.12
CA LEU A 4 9.64 -9.98 31.65
C LEU A 4 10.27 -9.67 30.29
N SER A 5 11.47 -10.20 30.04
CA SER A 5 12.17 -10.10 28.74
C SER A 5 11.41 -10.80 27.61
N SER A 6 10.78 -11.95 27.89
CA SER A 6 9.94 -12.68 26.93
C SER A 6 8.67 -11.90 26.59
N MET A 7 8.04 -11.25 27.57
CA MET A 7 6.86 -10.41 27.34
C MET A 7 7.17 -9.17 26.49
N ILE A 8 8.29 -8.49 26.75
CA ILE A 8 8.75 -7.34 25.93
C ILE A 8 9.05 -7.79 24.49
N SER A 9 9.64 -8.97 24.32
CA SER A 9 9.96 -9.53 22.99
C SER A 9 8.72 -9.84 22.16
N ILE A 10 7.62 -10.23 22.80
CA ILE A 10 6.35 -10.52 22.10
C ILE A 10 5.65 -9.23 21.69
N GLU A 11 5.61 -8.21 22.55
CA GLU A 11 5.00 -6.93 22.18
C GLU A 11 5.76 -6.24 21.02
N LEU A 12 7.05 -6.51 20.85
CA LEU A 12 7.82 -6.05 19.68
C LEU A 12 7.31 -6.63 18.35
N LEU A 13 6.79 -7.87 18.34
CA LEU A 13 6.20 -8.49 17.15
C LEU A 13 4.94 -7.75 16.68
N PHE A 14 4.26 -7.03 17.59
CA PHE A 14 3.12 -6.18 17.28
C PHE A 14 3.57 -4.76 16.89
N TRP A 15 4.39 -4.10 17.71
CA TRP A 15 4.68 -2.68 17.53
C TRP A 15 5.58 -2.37 16.33
N LEU A 16 6.59 -3.21 16.05
CA LEU A 16 7.51 -2.98 14.92
C LEU A 16 6.79 -2.92 13.57
N PRO A 17 5.99 -3.92 13.14
CA PRO A 17 5.27 -3.85 11.88
C PRO A 17 4.22 -2.73 11.87
N THR A 18 3.55 -2.48 13.00
CA THR A 18 2.52 -1.43 13.11
C THR A 18 3.11 -0.03 12.89
N ILE A 19 4.24 0.25 13.51
CA ILE A 19 4.94 1.53 13.34
C ILE A 19 5.48 1.66 11.91
N GLN A 20 6.02 0.57 11.34
CA GLN A 20 6.47 0.56 9.96
C GLN A 20 5.34 0.86 8.99
N ASP A 21 4.16 0.24 9.16
CA ASP A 21 2.99 0.48 8.32
C ASP A 21 2.46 1.91 8.48
N LEU A 22 2.48 2.47 9.69
CA LEU A 22 2.13 3.88 9.92
C LEU A 22 3.09 4.85 9.24
N LEU A 23 4.40 4.60 9.34
CA LEU A 23 5.39 5.43 8.66
C LEU A 23 5.22 5.33 7.15
N LEU A 24 5.07 4.12 6.62
CA LEU A 24 4.85 3.88 5.21
C LEU A 24 3.58 4.62 4.74
N LEU A 25 2.49 4.56 5.51
CA LEU A 25 1.26 5.27 5.23
C LEU A 25 1.49 6.79 5.15
N VAL A 26 2.13 7.40 6.17
CA VAL A 26 2.37 8.86 6.19
C VAL A 26 3.20 9.30 4.98
N PHE A 27 4.28 8.57 4.68
CA PHE A 27 5.16 8.91 3.56
C PHE A 27 4.49 8.70 2.20
N THR A 28 3.86 7.55 1.99
CA THR A 28 3.22 7.24 0.70
C THR A 28 1.99 8.10 0.47
N TYR A 29 1.12 8.27 1.48
CA TYR A 29 -0.04 9.14 1.39
C TYR A 29 0.37 10.58 1.11
N GLY A 30 1.34 11.12 1.85
CA GLY A 30 1.85 12.47 1.61
C GLY A 30 2.44 12.64 0.21
N SER A 31 3.23 11.67 -0.24
CA SER A 31 3.85 11.72 -1.57
C SER A 31 2.81 11.66 -2.70
N PHE A 32 1.83 10.76 -2.59
CA PHE A 32 0.77 10.62 -3.59
C PHE A 32 -0.21 11.79 -3.59
N ALA A 33 -0.57 12.31 -2.40
CA ALA A 33 -1.46 13.45 -2.28
C ALA A 33 -0.84 14.74 -2.85
N LEU A 34 0.46 14.96 -2.64
CA LEU A 34 1.14 16.20 -3.04
C LEU A 34 1.61 16.19 -4.50
N LYS A 35 2.13 15.06 -5.00
CA LYS A 35 2.81 15.01 -6.31
C LYS A 35 2.45 13.81 -7.16
N GLY A 36 1.62 12.87 -6.67
CA GLY A 36 1.41 11.61 -7.38
C GLY A 36 0.74 11.77 -8.75
N TYR A 37 -0.20 12.70 -8.87
CA TYR A 37 -0.86 13.01 -10.14
C TYR A 37 0.11 13.61 -11.17
N GLU A 38 0.93 14.59 -10.76
CA GLU A 38 1.93 15.23 -11.63
C GLU A 38 2.99 14.23 -12.07
N TRP A 39 3.51 13.45 -11.12
CA TRP A 39 4.49 12.39 -11.39
C TRP A 39 3.99 11.35 -12.40
N TYR A 40 2.72 10.94 -12.30
CA TYR A 40 2.13 9.98 -13.24
C TYR A 40 2.13 10.50 -14.67
N PHE A 41 1.77 11.78 -14.87
CA PHE A 41 1.77 12.39 -16.19
C PHE A 41 3.17 12.66 -16.73
N GLU A 42 4.11 13.09 -15.88
CA GLU A 42 5.52 13.19 -16.28
C GLU A 42 6.07 11.85 -16.77
N TRP A 43 5.70 10.75 -16.10
CA TRP A 43 6.13 9.41 -16.48
C TRP A 43 5.51 8.95 -17.80
N ILE A 44 4.21 9.19 -18.02
CA ILE A 44 3.55 8.89 -19.31
C ILE A 44 4.19 9.71 -20.44
N ASP A 45 4.32 11.02 -20.24
CA ASP A 45 4.90 11.91 -21.26
C ASP A 45 6.35 11.50 -21.59
N ALA A 46 7.11 11.02 -20.60
CA ALA A 46 8.47 10.49 -20.82
C ALA A 46 8.47 9.14 -21.57
N ALA A 47 7.52 8.25 -21.28
CA ALA A 47 7.37 6.97 -21.96
C ALA A 47 6.95 7.14 -23.44
N GLU A 48 6.02 8.06 -23.72
CA GLU A 48 5.60 8.39 -25.09
C GLU A 48 6.74 9.04 -25.90
N LYS A 49 7.47 9.99 -25.30
CA LYS A 49 8.66 10.59 -25.94
C LYS A 49 9.79 9.58 -26.21
N GLY A 50 9.93 8.57 -25.36
CA GLY A 50 10.86 7.46 -25.58
C GLY A 50 10.49 6.56 -26.76
N ASN A 51 9.20 6.43 -27.06
CA ASN A 51 8.70 5.67 -28.21
C ASN A 51 8.73 6.47 -29.53
N HIS A 52 8.48 7.78 -29.50
CA HIS A 52 8.50 8.61 -30.71
C HIS A 52 9.90 8.82 -31.31
N LYS A 53 10.98 8.66 -30.54
CA LYS A 53 12.35 8.68 -31.09
C LYS A 53 12.70 7.49 -32.00
N LYS A 54 11.77 6.54 -32.20
CA LYS A 54 11.93 5.42 -33.13
C LYS A 54 11.13 5.54 -34.42
N ASP A 55 10.23 6.52 -34.54
CA ASP A 55 9.33 6.69 -35.69
C ASP A 55 9.38 8.16 -36.18
N ASP A 56 10.54 8.56 -36.73
CA ASP A 56 10.63 9.79 -37.51
C ASP A 56 10.05 9.51 -38.91
N GLY A 57 8.81 9.94 -39.13
CA GLY A 57 8.15 9.89 -40.45
C GLY A 57 6.76 10.55 -40.46
N ASP A 58 6.76 11.86 -40.77
CA ASP A 58 5.68 12.67 -41.38
C ASP A 58 4.26 12.70 -40.78
N GLY A 59 3.78 13.91 -40.45
CA GLY A 59 2.33 14.16 -40.32
C GLY A 59 1.94 15.42 -39.54
N GLU A 60 2.20 16.61 -40.08
CA GLU A 60 1.96 17.93 -39.48
C GLU A 60 0.48 18.37 -39.35
N GLY A 61 -0.48 17.44 -39.42
CA GLY A 61 -1.93 17.75 -39.45
C GLY A 61 -2.75 17.38 -38.22
N ASN A 62 -2.20 16.68 -37.22
CA ASN A 62 -2.99 15.98 -36.19
C ASN A 62 -2.88 16.55 -34.76
N THR A 63 -2.25 17.72 -34.60
CA THR A 63 -1.76 18.20 -33.30
C THR A 63 -2.84 18.79 -32.39
N ALA A 64 -3.92 19.35 -32.96
CA ALA A 64 -5.02 19.94 -32.19
C ALA A 64 -6.00 18.89 -31.65
N VAL A 65 -6.37 17.91 -32.48
CA VAL A 65 -7.26 16.79 -32.10
C VAL A 65 -6.59 15.87 -31.07
N ASN A 66 -5.28 15.60 -31.22
CA ASN A 66 -4.50 14.88 -30.20
C ASN A 66 -4.37 15.67 -28.88
N ARG A 67 -4.38 17.01 -28.91
CA ARG A 67 -4.37 17.84 -27.69
C ARG A 67 -5.70 17.80 -26.94
N GLU A 68 -6.82 17.83 -27.64
CA GLU A 68 -8.14 17.70 -26.98
C GLU A 68 -8.36 16.29 -26.42
N LEU A 69 -7.98 15.24 -27.17
CA LEU A 69 -8.06 13.85 -26.73
C LEU A 69 -7.14 13.58 -25.52
N SER A 70 -5.94 14.17 -25.49
CA SER A 70 -5.04 14.10 -24.33
C SER A 70 -5.55 14.93 -23.14
N SER A 71 -6.24 16.06 -23.36
CA SER A 71 -6.91 16.81 -22.28
C SER A 71 -8.07 16.03 -21.67
N PHE A 72 -8.82 15.29 -22.50
CA PHE A 72 -9.94 14.46 -22.06
C PHE A 72 -9.45 13.21 -21.32
N GLY A 73 -8.35 12.62 -21.78
CA GLY A 73 -7.63 11.56 -21.07
C GLY A 73 -7.12 12.02 -19.71
N LYS A 74 -6.51 13.22 -19.64
CA LYS A 74 -6.05 13.84 -18.40
C LYS A 74 -7.15 13.98 -17.36
N LYS A 75 -8.33 14.49 -17.75
CA LYS A 75 -9.49 14.61 -16.85
C LYS A 75 -10.01 13.27 -16.33
N ARG A 76 -10.05 12.22 -17.16
CA ARG A 76 -10.49 10.87 -16.72
C ARG A 76 -9.50 10.26 -15.73
N VAL A 77 -8.21 10.35 -16.00
CA VAL A 77 -7.17 9.88 -15.09
C VAL A 77 -7.22 10.65 -13.79
N GLN A 78 -7.42 11.97 -13.82
CA GLN A 78 -7.59 12.78 -12.63
C GLN A 78 -8.76 12.29 -11.77
N ALA A 79 -9.92 12.03 -12.37
CA ALA A 79 -11.07 11.50 -11.65
C ALA A 79 -10.80 10.13 -11.02
N VAL A 80 -10.11 9.23 -11.72
CA VAL A 80 -9.71 7.92 -11.18
C VAL A 80 -8.68 8.08 -10.05
N TRP A 81 -7.73 9.00 -10.19
CA TRP A 81 -6.73 9.32 -9.18
C TRP A 81 -7.38 9.87 -7.90
N GLU A 82 -8.31 10.83 -8.04
CA GLU A 82 -9.07 11.38 -6.92
C GLU A 82 -9.88 10.29 -6.21
N LEU A 83 -10.53 9.39 -6.96
CA LEU A 83 -11.26 8.26 -6.39
C LEU A 83 -10.31 7.30 -5.63
N ALA A 84 -9.13 7.01 -6.19
CA ALA A 84 -8.11 6.20 -5.54
C ALA A 84 -7.59 6.85 -4.25
N MET A 85 -7.36 8.17 -4.27
CA MET A 85 -6.93 8.94 -3.10
C MET A 85 -8.03 9.03 -2.03
N MET A 86 -9.31 9.08 -2.41
CA MET A 86 -10.43 8.98 -1.46
C MET A 86 -10.50 7.60 -0.80
N ALA A 87 -10.28 6.52 -1.55
CA ALA A 87 -10.18 5.19 -0.96
C ALA A 87 -8.95 5.08 -0.04
N TYR A 88 -7.83 5.68 -0.43
CA TYR A 88 -6.60 5.66 0.35
C TYR A 88 -6.67 6.52 1.60
N SER A 89 -7.44 7.61 1.60
CA SER A 89 -7.66 8.44 2.78
C SER A 89 -8.52 7.73 3.84
N ALA A 90 -9.46 6.89 3.43
CA ALA A 90 -10.19 6.01 4.37
C ALA A 90 -9.23 5.07 5.10
N TYR A 91 -8.31 4.42 4.38
CA TYR A 91 -7.23 3.64 4.99
C TYR A 91 -6.31 4.50 5.87
N GLY A 92 -6.01 5.72 5.40
CA GLY A 92 -5.21 6.73 6.09
C GLY A 92 -5.77 7.17 7.44
N ILE A 93 -7.07 7.05 7.66
CA ILE A 93 -7.74 7.34 8.94
C ILE A 93 -7.89 6.06 9.77
N LEU A 94 -8.26 4.95 9.14
CA LEU A 94 -8.54 3.69 9.82
C LEU A 94 -7.30 3.10 10.51
N LEU A 95 -6.14 3.12 9.86
CA LEU A 95 -4.92 2.53 10.43
C LEU A 95 -4.42 3.29 11.69
N PRO A 96 -4.32 4.64 11.69
CA PRO A 96 -4.01 5.38 12.91
C PRO A 96 -5.06 5.20 14.02
N LEU A 97 -6.34 5.17 13.67
CA LEU A 97 -7.42 4.97 14.65
C LEU A 97 -7.34 3.58 15.29
N ALA A 98 -7.15 2.54 14.48
CA ALA A 98 -6.97 1.16 14.96
C ALA A 98 -5.71 1.04 15.84
N THR A 99 -4.63 1.73 15.47
CA THR A 99 -3.40 1.76 16.27
C THR A 99 -3.62 2.46 17.60
N PHE A 100 -4.34 3.58 17.62
CA PHE A 100 -4.72 4.28 18.84
C PHE A 100 -5.58 3.40 19.76
N TRP A 101 -6.54 2.66 19.21
CA TRP A 101 -7.31 1.69 19.98
C TRP A 101 -6.44 0.57 20.55
N CYS A 102 -5.49 0.02 19.78
CA CYS A 102 -4.56 -0.99 20.28
C CYS A 102 -3.59 -0.45 21.36
N TYR A 103 -3.29 0.85 21.34
CA TYR A 103 -2.55 1.51 22.41
C TYR A 103 -3.38 1.61 23.69
N LYS A 104 -4.63 2.10 23.58
CA LYS A 104 -5.54 2.34 24.70
C LYS A 104 -6.13 1.06 25.31
N TYR A 105 -6.39 0.06 24.47
CA TYR A 105 -7.05 -1.20 24.78
C TYR A 105 -6.18 -2.36 24.25
N PRO A 106 -5.19 -2.84 25.04
CA PRO A 106 -4.27 -3.89 24.63
C PRO A 106 -4.96 -5.21 24.24
N GLU A 107 -6.14 -5.48 24.77
CA GLU A 107 -6.98 -6.64 24.44
C GLU A 107 -7.37 -6.70 22.96
N LEU A 108 -7.45 -5.57 22.27
CA LEU A 108 -7.82 -5.49 20.86
C LEU A 108 -6.67 -5.83 19.91
N ARG A 109 -5.43 -5.95 20.42
CA ARG A 109 -4.24 -6.19 19.59
C ARG A 109 -4.31 -7.51 18.84
N VAL A 110 -4.85 -8.54 19.48
CA VAL A 110 -4.98 -9.88 18.88
C VAL A 110 -5.96 -9.84 17.71
N ASP A 111 -7.13 -9.22 17.90
CA ASP A 111 -8.14 -9.07 16.85
C ASP A 111 -7.62 -8.23 15.67
N PHE A 112 -6.92 -7.13 15.99
CA PHE A 112 -6.25 -6.31 14.98
C PHE A 112 -5.21 -7.12 14.19
N CYS A 113 -4.38 -7.91 14.86
CA CYS A 113 -3.37 -8.74 14.20
C CYS A 113 -4.01 -9.82 13.31
N TRP A 114 -5.11 -10.43 13.73
CA TRP A 114 -5.88 -11.35 12.89
C TRP A 114 -6.46 -10.65 11.67
N ALA A 115 -7.02 -9.44 11.83
CA ALA A 115 -7.54 -8.65 10.71
C ALA A 115 -6.43 -8.28 9.71
N MET A 116 -5.27 -7.81 10.19
CA MET A 116 -4.10 -7.51 9.34
C MET A 116 -3.57 -8.75 8.63
N THR A 117 -3.54 -9.90 9.31
CA THR A 117 -3.13 -11.18 8.72
C THR A 117 -4.10 -11.61 7.62
N ALA A 118 -5.41 -11.49 7.85
CA ALA A 118 -6.43 -11.81 6.86
C ALA A 118 -6.32 -10.91 5.61
N LEU A 119 -6.11 -9.60 5.80
CA LEU A 119 -5.86 -8.66 4.69
C LEU A 119 -4.65 -9.07 3.86
N MET A 120 -3.56 -9.48 4.50
CA MET A 120 -2.36 -9.95 3.81
C MET A 120 -2.60 -11.27 3.05
N VAL A 121 -3.37 -12.19 3.61
CA VAL A 121 -3.77 -13.44 2.91
C VAL A 121 -4.62 -13.13 1.68
N VAL A 122 -5.60 -12.23 1.78
CA VAL A 122 -6.42 -11.80 0.63
C VAL A 122 -5.55 -11.16 -0.46
N LYS A 123 -4.55 -10.36 -0.06
CA LYS A 123 -3.57 -9.79 -0.98
C LYS A 123 -2.77 -10.88 -1.70
N VAL A 124 -2.30 -11.92 -1.00
CA VAL A 124 -1.60 -13.06 -1.61
C VAL A 124 -2.48 -13.78 -2.61
N ILE A 125 -3.72 -14.10 -2.23
CA ILE A 125 -4.66 -14.81 -3.11
C ILE A 125 -4.91 -14.02 -4.39
N SER A 126 -5.03 -12.69 -4.29
CA SER A 126 -5.20 -11.81 -5.44
C SER A 126 -3.96 -11.77 -6.36
N LEU A 127 -2.76 -12.01 -5.83
CA LEU A 127 -1.50 -12.01 -6.57
C LEU A 127 -1.11 -13.39 -7.12
N LEU A 128 -1.57 -14.48 -6.51
CA LEU A 128 -1.29 -15.86 -6.95
C LEU A 128 -1.73 -16.14 -8.40
N GLY A 129 -2.71 -15.40 -8.93
CA GLY A 129 -3.10 -15.46 -10.34
C GLY A 129 -2.11 -14.82 -11.32
N LYS A 130 -1.07 -14.12 -10.84
CA LYS A 130 -0.11 -13.33 -11.64
C LYS A 130 1.34 -13.65 -11.23
N ASN A 131 1.89 -14.83 -11.57
CA ASN A 131 3.33 -15.16 -11.48
C ASN A 131 4.12 -14.52 -10.29
N ALA A 132 3.57 -14.57 -9.07
CA ALA A 132 3.98 -13.73 -7.95
C ALA A 132 5.03 -14.36 -7.00
N LYS A 133 6.01 -15.12 -7.53
CA LYS A 133 6.95 -15.90 -6.69
C LYS A 133 7.76 -15.04 -5.70
N THR A 134 8.17 -13.84 -6.10
CA THR A 134 8.95 -12.90 -5.26
C THR A 134 8.09 -12.18 -4.22
N GLU A 135 6.84 -11.85 -4.56
CA GLU A 135 5.90 -11.16 -3.67
C GLU A 135 5.31 -12.09 -2.60
N LEU A 136 5.21 -13.38 -2.90
CA LEU A 136 4.91 -14.43 -1.92
C LEU A 136 6.00 -14.54 -0.85
N GLY A 137 7.27 -14.41 -1.24
CA GLY A 137 8.41 -14.56 -0.33
C GLY A 137 8.43 -13.53 0.80
N SER A 138 8.26 -12.25 0.47
CA SER A 138 8.23 -11.18 1.49
C SER A 138 7.03 -11.31 2.44
N LEU A 139 5.91 -11.81 1.93
CA LEU A 139 4.67 -11.92 2.68
C LEU A 139 4.70 -13.08 3.70
N PHE A 140 5.30 -14.21 3.32
CA PHE A 140 5.53 -15.33 4.23
C PHE A 140 6.70 -15.11 5.21
N PHE A 141 7.75 -14.37 4.83
CA PHE A 141 8.91 -14.15 5.70
C PHE A 141 8.80 -12.93 6.64
N PHE A 142 8.03 -11.90 6.28
CA PHE A 142 7.93 -10.69 7.10
C PHE A 142 6.55 -10.49 7.72
N TYR A 143 5.47 -10.66 6.95
CA TYR A 143 4.12 -10.34 7.45
C TYR A 143 3.49 -11.47 8.28
N PHE A 144 3.69 -12.73 7.88
CA PHE A 144 3.19 -13.87 8.66
C PHE A 144 3.85 -14.01 10.04
N PRO A 145 5.18 -13.84 10.18
CA PRO A 145 5.84 -13.95 11.49
C PRO A 145 5.61 -12.75 12.41
N THR A 146 5.15 -11.62 11.88
CA THR A 146 4.88 -10.40 12.67
C THR A 146 3.46 -10.40 13.20
N TYR A 147 2.47 -9.92 12.44
CA TYR A 147 1.07 -9.88 12.88
C TYR A 147 0.51 -11.29 13.15
N GLY A 148 0.74 -12.23 12.22
CA GLY A 148 0.29 -13.61 12.38
C GLY A 148 0.99 -14.32 13.55
N GLY A 149 2.30 -14.10 13.71
CA GLY A 149 3.08 -14.64 14.81
C GLY A 149 2.65 -14.12 16.19
N TYR A 150 2.38 -12.81 16.30
CA TYR A 150 1.83 -12.21 17.53
C TYR A 150 0.47 -12.80 17.88
N ALA A 151 -0.44 -12.86 16.90
CA ALA A 151 -1.78 -13.41 17.10
C ALA A 151 -1.73 -14.88 17.54
N VAL A 152 -0.96 -15.72 16.84
CA VAL A 152 -0.80 -17.14 17.20
C VAL A 152 -0.20 -17.31 18.59
N ALA A 153 0.84 -16.54 18.93
CA ALA A 153 1.49 -16.59 20.24
C ALA A 153 0.50 -16.23 21.38
N LYS A 154 -0.28 -15.16 21.21
CA LYS A 154 -1.25 -14.66 22.20
C LYS A 154 -2.59 -15.40 22.24
N THR A 155 -2.94 -16.16 21.20
CA THR A 155 -4.19 -16.94 21.17
C THR A 155 -3.99 -18.37 21.68
N PHE A 156 -2.87 -19.01 21.35
CA PHE A 156 -2.68 -20.44 21.58
C PHE A 156 -1.62 -20.78 22.65
N PHE A 157 -0.70 -19.87 22.95
CA PHE A 157 0.45 -20.16 23.81
C PHE A 157 0.55 -19.27 25.07
N LEU A 158 -0.22 -18.18 25.14
CA LEU A 158 -0.24 -17.19 26.22
C LEU A 158 -1.65 -16.77 26.56
#